data_AF-A0A451AQD4-F1
#
_entry.id   AF-A0A451AQD4-F1
#
_cell.length_a   1.000
_cell.length_b   1.000
_cell.length_c   1.000
_cell.angle_alpha   90.00
_cell.angle_beta   90.00
_cell.angle_gamma   90.00
#
_symmetry.space_group_name_H-M   'P 1'
#
loop_
_entity.id
_entity.type
_entity.pdbx_description
1 polymer ?
#
loop_
_entity_poly.entity_id
_entity_poly.type
_entity_poly.pdbx_seq_one_letter_code
_entity_poly.pdbx_strand_id
1 'polypeptide(L)'
;MDAITAQSLDSLGKEKSGGTSLPDKEDGLELTPRMRENIDKRLAIAQEQIRNGQYKPLDEKSTREFLGRAYARSRRLLDSRPDNR
;
A
#
# COMPACT_ATOMS: atom_id res chain seq x y z
N MET A 1 9.01 12.61 -41.89
CA MET A 1 8.71 13.37 -40.65
C MET A 1 7.45 12.72 -40.13
N ASP A 2 7.62 11.64 -39.38
CA ASP A 2 6.57 10.65 -39.18
C ASP A 2 5.76 11.00 -37.93
N ALA A 3 4.46 11.19 -38.13
CA ALA A 3 3.50 11.50 -37.09
C ALA A 3 3.24 10.26 -36.24
N ILE A 4 3.61 10.30 -34.97
CA ILE A 4 3.26 9.26 -34.00
C ILE A 4 1.83 9.51 -33.55
N THR A 5 0.90 8.79 -34.17
CA THR A 5 -0.48 8.65 -33.73
C THR A 5 -0.49 8.01 -32.34
N ALA A 6 -0.80 8.80 -31.31
CA ALA A 6 -1.08 8.28 -29.97
C ALA A 6 -2.35 7.44 -30.04
N GLN A 7 -2.20 6.11 -30.01
CA GLN A 7 -3.31 5.20 -29.88
C GLN A 7 -3.90 5.36 -28.47
N SER A 8 -5.09 5.92 -28.43
CA SER A 8 -5.98 5.96 -27.29
C SER A 8 -6.15 4.54 -26.74
N LEU A 9 -5.70 4.30 -25.49
CA LEU A 9 -6.02 3.12 -24.70
C LEU A 9 -7.47 3.23 -24.20
N ASP A 10 -8.40 3.32 -25.14
CA ASP A 10 -9.82 3.16 -24.85
C ASP A 10 -10.17 1.70 -25.13
N SER A 11 -10.61 0.99 -24.09
CA SER A 11 -10.83 -0.47 -24.02
C SER A 11 -9.64 -1.33 -23.58
N LEU A 12 -9.34 -1.29 -22.27
CA LEU A 12 -8.95 -2.53 -21.58
C LEU A 12 -10.07 -2.90 -20.62
N GLY A 13 -10.66 -4.06 -20.91
CA GLY A 13 -11.91 -4.54 -20.36
C GLY A 13 -11.92 -4.70 -18.85
N LYS A 14 -13.14 -4.80 -18.35
CA LYS A 14 -13.52 -5.06 -16.96
C LYS A 14 -12.72 -6.22 -16.33
N GLU A 15 -11.56 -5.94 -15.76
CA GLU A 15 -11.07 -6.71 -14.63
C GLU A 15 -11.54 -6.01 -13.37
N LYS A 16 -12.28 -6.74 -12.53
CA LYS A 16 -12.56 -6.32 -11.16
C LYS A 16 -11.23 -6.24 -10.43
N SER A 17 -10.55 -5.10 -10.54
CA SER A 17 -9.55 -4.73 -9.56
C SER A 17 -10.32 -4.63 -8.25
N GLY A 18 -10.14 -5.63 -7.38
CA GLY A 18 -10.40 -5.51 -5.95
C GLY A 18 -9.42 -4.52 -5.33
N GLY A 19 -9.17 -3.39 -6.00
CA GLY A 19 -8.53 -2.25 -5.40
C GLY A 19 -9.49 -1.77 -4.34
N THR A 20 -9.10 -1.95 -3.09
CA THR A 20 -9.72 -1.25 -1.97
C THR A 20 -9.70 0.24 -2.32
N SER A 21 -10.83 0.74 -2.81
CA SER A 21 -11.03 2.17 -3.02
C SER A 21 -10.86 2.81 -1.65
N LEU A 22 -9.80 3.60 -1.52
CA LEU A 22 -9.55 4.37 -0.30
C LEU A 22 -10.74 5.32 -0.15
N PRO A 23 -11.45 5.32 1.00
CA PRO A 23 -12.51 6.29 1.21
C PRO A 23 -11.92 7.69 1.06
N ASP A 24 -12.62 8.53 0.29
CA ASP A 24 -12.33 9.94 0.00
C ASP A 24 -12.58 10.83 1.23
N LYS A 25 -12.21 10.33 2.41
CA LYS A 25 -12.23 11.08 3.65
C LYS A 25 -10.87 11.71 3.77
N GLU A 26 -10.82 13.00 3.45
CA GLU A 26 -9.77 13.92 3.86
C GLU A 26 -9.69 13.96 5.40
N ASP A 27 -9.20 12.89 6.02
CA ASP A 27 -8.72 12.96 7.40
C ASP A 27 -7.41 13.74 7.34
N GLY A 28 -7.52 15.05 7.62
CA GLY A 28 -6.52 16.11 7.43
C GLY A 28 -5.21 15.94 8.19
N LEU A 29 -4.39 14.98 7.76
CA LEU A 29 -2.96 14.98 7.99
C LEU A 29 -2.27 15.32 6.68
N GLU A 30 -2.12 16.61 6.41
CA GLU A 30 -1.36 17.08 5.27
C GLU A 30 0.08 16.56 5.35
N LEU A 31 0.43 15.70 4.39
CA LEU A 31 1.79 15.23 4.25
C LEU A 31 2.69 16.40 3.88
N THR A 32 3.73 16.63 4.68
CA THR A 32 4.80 17.57 4.32
C THR A 32 5.40 17.19 2.97
N PRO A 33 5.92 18.15 2.18
CA PRO A 33 6.55 17.85 0.88
C PRO A 33 7.63 16.76 0.96
N ARG A 34 8.42 16.77 2.05
CA ARG A 34 9.45 15.76 2.32
C ARG A 34 8.88 14.36 2.57
N MET A 35 7.73 14.26 3.23
CA MET A 35 7.05 12.98 3.44
C MET A 35 6.51 12.43 2.13
N ARG A 36 5.91 13.29 1.29
CA ARG A 36 5.43 12.92 -0.05
C ARG A 36 6.56 12.37 -0.91
N GLU A 37 7.66 13.11 -1.02
CA GLU A 37 8.82 12.68 -1.82
C GLU A 37 9.42 11.35 -1.34
N ASN A 38 9.46 11.12 -0.02
CA ASN A 38 9.93 9.86 0.56
C ASN A 38 8.99 8.70 0.23
N ILE A 39 7.67 8.92 0.29
CA ILE A 39 6.66 7.94 -0.09
C ILE A 39 6.80 7.59 -1.57
N ASP A 40 6.91 8.60 -2.45
CA ASP A 40 7.05 8.40 -3.89
C ASP A 40 8.31 7.58 -4.25
N LYS A 41 9.44 7.90 -3.62
CA LYS A 41 10.69 7.12 -3.79
C LYS A 41 10.52 5.66 -3.39
N ARG A 42 9.86 5.41 -2.25
CA ARG A 42 9.62 4.05 -1.76
C ARG A 42 8.66 3.28 -2.66
N LEU A 43 7.62 3.95 -3.17
CA LEU A 43 6.68 3.38 -4.12
C LEU A 43 7.37 2.98 -5.43
N ALA A 44 8.19 3.84 -5.99
CA ALA A 44 8.94 3.54 -7.22
C ALA A 44 9.86 2.32 -7.04
N ILE A 45 10.56 2.22 -5.89
CA ILE A 45 11.40 1.06 -5.57
C ILE A 45 10.56 -0.23 -5.45
N ALA A 46 9.44 -0.16 -4.73
CA ALA A 46 8.57 -1.32 -4.54
C ALA A 46 7.96 -1.81 -5.88
N GLN A 47 7.53 -0.88 -6.74
CA GLN A 47 7.03 -1.20 -8.07
C GLN A 47 8.09 -1.91 -8.92
N GLU A 48 9.32 -1.42 -8.90
CA GLU A 48 10.42 -2.03 -9.66
C GLU A 48 10.80 -3.40 -9.10
N GLN A 49 10.78 -3.58 -7.78
CA GLN A 49 10.99 -4.89 -7.14
C GLN A 49 9.88 -5.90 -7.49
N ILE A 50 8.63 -5.45 -7.59
CA ILE A 50 7.51 -6.29 -8.05
C ILE A 50 7.72 -6.69 -9.51
N ARG A 51 8.03 -5.72 -10.40
CA ARG A 51 8.26 -5.99 -11.83
C ARG A 51 9.40 -6.98 -12.05
N ASN A 52 10.47 -6.87 -11.27
CA ASN A 52 11.64 -7.73 -11.38
C ASN A 52 11.50 -9.06 -10.63
N GLY A 53 10.30 -9.40 -10.14
CA GLY A 53 10.02 -10.65 -9.44
C GLY A 53 10.76 -10.80 -8.12
N GLN A 54 11.35 -9.72 -7.59
CA GLN A 54 12.03 -9.71 -6.30
C GLN A 54 11.03 -9.70 -5.13
N TYR A 55 9.77 -9.35 -5.42
CA TYR A 55 8.67 -9.44 -4.46
C TYR A 55 8.03 -10.83 -4.54
N LYS A 56 8.25 -11.67 -3.51
CA LYS A 56 7.47 -12.89 -3.33
C LYS A 56 6.09 -12.50 -2.78
N PRO A 57 4.98 -12.99 -3.37
CA PRO A 57 3.68 -12.83 -2.74
C PRO A 57 3.76 -13.41 -1.33
N LEU A 58 3.29 -12.63 -0.35
CA LEU A 58 3.16 -13.11 1.02
C LEU A 58 2.17 -14.27 1.00
N ASP A 59 2.65 -15.46 1.35
CA ASP A 59 1.80 -16.63 1.52
C ASP A 59 0.70 -16.31 2.55
N GLU A 60 -0.52 -16.77 2.31
CA GLU A 60 -1.67 -16.50 3.19
C GLU A 60 -1.39 -16.90 4.65
N LYS A 61 -0.67 -18.02 4.85
CA LYS A 61 -0.23 -18.49 6.16
C LYS A 61 0.76 -17.52 6.80
N SER A 62 1.81 -17.11 6.08
CA SER A 62 2.78 -16.12 6.57
C SER A 62 2.13 -14.79 6.94
N THR A 63 1.16 -14.33 6.14
CA THR A 63 0.38 -13.11 6.39
C THR A 63 -0.44 -13.25 7.66
N ARG A 64 -1.15 -14.38 7.80
CA ARG A 64 -1.99 -14.67 8.98
C ARG A 64 -1.15 -14.75 10.26
N GLU A 65 0.01 -15.39 10.21
CA GLU A 65 0.94 -15.47 11.34
C GLU A 65 1.50 -14.09 11.73
N PHE A 66 1.90 -13.29 10.75
CA PHE A 66 2.38 -11.93 11.00
C PHE A 66 1.31 -11.06 11.65
N LEU A 67 0.10 -11.04 11.09
CA LEU A 67 -1.02 -10.27 11.62
C LEU A 67 -1.41 -10.72 13.03
N GLY A 68 -1.44 -12.03 13.28
CA GLY A 68 -1.71 -12.58 14.62
C GLY A 68 -0.68 -12.13 15.66
N ARG A 69 0.61 -12.14 15.31
CA ARG A 69 1.69 -11.65 16.19
C ARG A 69 1.60 -10.14 16.43
N ALA A 70 1.34 -9.37 15.38
CA ALA A 70 1.18 -7.92 15.49
C ALA A 70 -0.02 -7.54 16.38
N TYR A 71 -1.14 -8.25 16.22
CA TYR A 71 -2.32 -8.08 17.06
C TYR A 71 -2.03 -8.41 18.53
N ALA A 72 -1.40 -9.57 18.80
CA ALA A 72 -1.03 -9.96 20.16
C ALA A 72 -0.09 -8.95 20.83
N ARG A 73 0.89 -8.42 20.09
CA ARG A 73 1.78 -7.37 20.59
C ARG A 73 1.02 -6.07 20.92
N SER A 74 0.12 -5.66 20.04
CA SER A 74 -0.69 -4.45 20.23
C SER A 74 -1.60 -4.59 21.45
N ARG A 75 -2.22 -5.76 21.62
CA ARG A 75 -3.07 -6.06 22.77
C ARG A 75 -2.29 -6.05 24.08
N ARG A 76 -1.10 -6.67 24.12
CA ARG A 76 -0.21 -6.58 25.28
C ARG A 76 0.17 -5.14 25.64
N LEU A 77 0.41 -4.28 24.65
CA LEU A 77 0.70 -2.86 24.88
C LEU A 77 -0.50 -2.08 25.44
N LEU A 78 -1.71 -2.44 25.02
CA LEU A 78 -2.95 -1.89 25.59
C LEU A 78 -3.16 -2.37 27.02
N ASP A 79 -3.01 -3.67 27.27
CA ASP A 79 -3.24 -4.28 28.59
C ASP A 79 -2.16 -3.90 29.61
N SER A 80 -0.97 -3.49 29.16
CA SER A 80 0.13 -3.04 30.02
C SER A 80 0.19 -1.53 30.27
N ARG A 81 -0.73 -0.75 29.68
CA ARG A 81 -0.91 0.65 30.08
C ARG A 81 -1.63 0.67 31.43
N PRO A 82 -1.03 1.19 32.50
CA PRO A 82 -1.78 1.45 33.73
C PRO A 82 -2.85 2.49 33.40
N ASP A 83 -4.10 2.18 33.76
CA ASP A 83 -5.17 3.18 33.81
C ASP A 83 -4.73 4.25 34.81
N ASN A 84 -4.19 5.37 34.32
CA ASN A 84 -4.07 6.59 35.10
C ASN A 84 -5.51 7.11 35.31
N ARG A 85 -6.17 6.58 36.34
CA ARG A 85 -7.38 7.15 36.94
C ARG A 85 -6.99 7.96 38.17
#